data_AF-A0A433N425-F1
#
_entry.id   AF-A0A433N425-F1
#
_cell.length_a   1.000
_cell.length_b   1.000
_cell.length_c   1.000
_cell.angle_alpha   90.00
_cell.angle_beta   90.00
_cell.angle_gamma   90.00
#
_symmetry.space_group_name_H-M   'P 1'
#
loop_
_entity.id
_entity.type
_entity.pdbx_description
1 polymer ?
#
loop_
_entity_poly.entity_id
_entity_poly.type
_entity_poly.pdbx_seq_one_letter_code
_entity_poly.pdbx_strand_id
1 'polypeptide(L)'
;MSLLKLTDIVPNYREIFGEDNIIDFSIYSNVSDEKIGTVNDTLVDETEAKFRYLIIDLGFWIFGKKVLLPIGLSRINFSEKRVYVKELTEENAKNLPEFNDDLRIDYDYEDLVRNTYSMNPATYSYVNPVVPIVPYSPMAINQVAILNEPMGVNKPCVSSEEEDKAVEARATYNYHHYPNLYEINDTDHPRLKLQEEWLAANKKLFRTEG
;
A
#
# COMPACT_ATOMS: atom_id res chain seq x y z
N MET A 1 10.27 5.11 -6.93
CA MET A 1 9.64 6.41 -6.63
C MET A 1 9.51 6.51 -5.13
N SER A 2 9.66 7.69 -4.53
CA SER A 2 9.58 7.88 -3.07
C SER A 2 8.20 8.40 -2.69
N LEU A 3 7.58 7.77 -1.69
CA LEU A 3 6.31 8.21 -1.10
C LEU A 3 6.58 8.84 0.26
N LEU A 4 5.99 10.03 0.48
CA LEU A 4 6.14 10.80 1.70
C LEU A 4 4.77 11.07 2.30
N LYS A 5 4.67 11.06 3.63
CA LYS A 5 3.43 11.45 4.32
C LYS A 5 3.21 12.94 4.18
N LEU A 6 1.95 13.34 3.95
CA LEU A 6 1.59 14.76 3.84
C LEU A 6 1.97 15.54 5.10
N THR A 7 1.80 14.94 6.29
CA THR A 7 2.15 15.59 7.56
C THR A 7 3.65 15.80 7.73
N ASP A 8 4.50 14.93 7.16
CA ASP A 8 5.95 15.06 7.18
C ASP A 8 6.42 16.18 6.23
N ILE A 9 5.80 16.28 5.05
CA ILE A 9 6.19 17.26 4.03
C ILE A 9 5.55 18.64 4.22
N VAL A 10 4.39 18.70 4.87
CA VAL A 10 3.64 19.92 5.15
C VAL A 10 3.15 19.90 6.61
N PRO A 11 4.02 20.22 7.60
CA PRO A 11 3.65 20.18 9.02
C PRO A 11 2.47 21.10 9.38
N ASN A 12 2.32 22.22 8.65
CA ASN A 12 1.23 23.20 8.84
C ASN A 12 0.04 22.95 7.88
N TYR A 13 -0.18 21.69 7.45
CA TYR A 13 -1.23 21.34 6.48
C TYR A 13 -2.63 21.83 6.90
N ARG A 14 -2.91 21.88 8.22
CA ARG A 14 -4.19 22.35 8.77
C ARG A 14 -4.44 23.82 8.49
N GLU A 15 -3.39 24.63 8.52
CA GLU A 15 -3.46 26.07 8.22
C GLU A 15 -3.51 26.31 6.71
N ILE A 16 -2.76 25.52 5.94
CA ILE A 16 -2.63 25.67 4.48
C ILE A 16 -3.90 25.21 3.77
N PHE A 17 -4.42 24.03 4.14
CA PHE A 17 -5.60 23.45 3.50
C PHE A 17 -6.90 23.75 4.24
N GLY A 18 -6.86 24.21 5.50
CA GLY A 18 -8.04 24.67 6.23
C GLY A 18 -9.15 23.62 6.22
N GLU A 19 -10.34 23.98 5.73
CA GLU A 19 -11.49 23.08 5.62
C GLU A 19 -11.37 22.02 4.51
N ASP A 20 -10.41 22.19 3.60
CA ASP A 20 -10.13 21.26 2.51
C ASP A 20 -9.17 20.14 2.96
N ASN A 21 -8.74 20.08 4.22
CA ASN A 21 -7.93 18.97 4.73
C ASN A 21 -8.80 17.71 4.95
N ILE A 22 -8.28 16.54 4.59
CA ILE A 22 -9.01 15.26 4.70
C ILE A 22 -8.54 14.37 5.85
N ILE A 23 -7.53 14.80 6.60
CA ILE A 23 -7.06 14.08 7.79
C ILE A 23 -8.18 14.14 8.84
N ASP A 24 -8.34 13.06 9.61
CA ASP A 24 -9.44 12.84 10.57
C ASP A 24 -10.84 12.66 9.94
N PHE A 25 -10.97 12.64 8.61
CA PHE A 25 -12.25 12.32 7.97
C PHE A 25 -12.66 10.88 8.30
N SER A 26 -13.95 10.69 8.56
CA SER A 26 -14.50 9.36 8.84
C SER A 26 -14.67 8.59 7.54
N ILE A 27 -14.25 7.33 7.53
CA ILE A 27 -14.29 6.48 6.35
C ILE A 27 -15.51 5.56 6.43
N TYR A 28 -16.23 5.46 5.32
CA TYR A 28 -17.45 4.69 5.17
C TYR A 28 -17.36 3.72 3.99
N SER A 29 -17.98 2.55 4.16
CA SER A 29 -18.18 1.62 3.03
C SER A 29 -19.26 2.16 2.11
N ASN A 30 -19.01 2.19 0.80
CA ASN A 30 -20.05 2.55 -0.18
C ASN A 30 -21.11 1.44 -0.34
N VAL A 31 -20.87 0.24 0.20
CA VAL A 31 -21.79 -0.91 0.11
C VAL A 31 -22.83 -0.88 1.23
N SER A 32 -22.39 -0.68 2.48
CA SER A 32 -23.27 -0.73 3.65
C SER A 32 -23.51 0.62 4.33
N ASP A 33 -22.85 1.70 3.90
CA ASP A 33 -22.85 3.02 4.57
C ASP A 33 -22.41 2.96 6.05
N GLU A 34 -21.63 1.94 6.40
CA GLU A 34 -21.09 1.78 7.75
C GLU A 34 -19.73 2.45 7.91
N LYS A 35 -19.49 3.03 9.08
CA LYS A 35 -18.19 3.60 9.42
C LYS A 35 -17.18 2.49 9.65
N ILE A 36 -16.10 2.51 8.87
CA ILE A 36 -15.04 1.50 8.90
C ILE A 36 -13.73 2.02 9.51
N GLY A 37 -13.56 3.33 9.61
CA GLY A 37 -12.30 3.90 10.09
C GLY A 37 -12.21 5.42 9.98
N THR A 38 -10.97 5.91 9.99
CA THR A 38 -10.61 7.32 9.85
C THR A 38 -9.36 7.48 9.00
N VAL A 39 -9.26 8.58 8.26
CA VAL A 39 -8.03 8.94 7.53
C VAL A 39 -7.00 9.40 8.55
N ASN A 40 -5.90 8.65 8.67
CA ASN A 40 -4.78 9.03 9.53
C ASN A 40 -3.85 10.00 8.79
N ASP A 41 -3.50 9.73 7.54
CA ASP A 41 -2.59 10.55 6.74
C ASP A 41 -2.76 10.23 5.25
N THR A 42 -1.98 10.87 4.38
CA THR A 42 -1.94 10.62 2.94
C THR A 42 -0.51 10.50 2.45
N LEU A 43 -0.28 9.63 1.48
CA LEU A 43 1.01 9.45 0.83
C LEU A 43 1.05 10.19 -0.50
N VAL A 44 2.05 11.05 -0.63
CA VAL A 44 2.32 11.87 -1.80
C VAL A 44 3.58 11.38 -2.50
N ASP A 45 3.51 11.26 -3.82
CA ASP A 45 4.67 11.00 -4.65
C ASP A 45 5.59 12.23 -4.70
N GLU A 46 6.84 12.08 -4.26
CA GLU A 46 7.82 13.18 -4.21
C GLU A 46 8.11 13.76 -5.60
N THR A 47 8.12 12.93 -6.64
CA THR A 47 8.52 13.32 -8.00
C THR A 47 7.39 14.02 -8.74
N GLU A 48 6.18 13.47 -8.68
CA GLU A 48 4.99 14.01 -9.36
C GLU A 48 4.24 15.05 -8.52
N ALA A 49 4.39 15.04 -7.19
CA ALA A 49 3.56 15.79 -6.23
C ALA A 49 2.06 15.44 -6.33
N LYS A 50 1.78 14.14 -6.44
CA LYS A 50 0.41 13.61 -6.54
C LYS A 50 0.09 12.72 -5.36
N PHE A 51 -1.16 12.71 -4.92
CA PHE A 51 -1.61 11.75 -3.91
C PHE A 51 -1.67 10.35 -4.52
N ARG A 52 -1.19 9.35 -3.78
CA ARG A 52 -1.18 7.95 -4.21
C ARG A 52 -2.02 7.07 -3.30
N TYR A 53 -1.90 7.25 -2.00
CA TYR A 53 -2.62 6.45 -1.02
C TYR A 53 -3.16 7.30 0.14
N LEU A 54 -4.25 6.85 0.73
CA LEU A 54 -4.69 7.24 2.06
C LEU A 54 -4.16 6.21 3.07
N ILE A 55 -3.57 6.68 4.16
CA ILE A 55 -3.30 5.84 5.33
C ILE A 55 -4.57 5.85 6.16
N ILE A 56 -5.20 4.70 6.28
CA ILE A 56 -6.47 4.52 6.98
C ILE A 56 -6.21 3.82 8.29
N ASP A 57 -6.71 4.38 9.39
CA ASP A 57 -6.86 3.67 10.65
C ASP A 57 -8.26 3.02 10.69
N LEU A 58 -8.30 1.69 10.71
CA LEU A 58 -9.55 0.92 10.74
C LEU A 58 -10.12 0.79 12.16
N GLY A 59 -9.46 1.40 13.14
CA GLY A 59 -9.91 1.53 14.51
C GLY A 59 -10.06 0.19 15.24
N PHE A 60 -10.80 0.22 16.34
CA PHE A 60 -10.95 -0.93 17.24
C PHE A 60 -11.71 -2.12 16.65
N TRP A 61 -12.35 -1.98 15.48
CA TRP A 61 -13.12 -3.06 14.87
C TRP A 61 -12.19 -4.23 14.46
N ILE A 62 -11.00 -3.95 13.93
CA ILE A 62 -10.12 -4.98 13.38
C ILE A 62 -8.68 -4.92 13.91
N PHE A 63 -8.54 -4.92 15.24
CA PHE A 63 -7.25 -4.86 15.94
C PHE A 63 -6.49 -3.53 15.82
N GLY A 64 -7.13 -2.45 15.38
CA GLY A 64 -6.49 -1.12 15.34
C GLY A 64 -5.35 -1.01 14.32
N LYS A 65 -5.33 -1.89 13.30
CA LYS A 65 -4.30 -1.81 12.26
C LYS A 65 -4.58 -0.68 11.28
N LYS A 66 -3.50 -0.11 10.75
CA LYS A 66 -3.57 0.85 9.64
C LYS A 66 -3.43 0.10 8.32
N VAL A 67 -3.94 0.67 7.23
CA VAL A 67 -3.83 0.12 5.87
C VAL A 67 -3.60 1.24 4.86
N LEU A 68 -3.04 0.91 3.69
CA LEU A 68 -2.97 1.82 2.56
C LEU A 68 -4.16 1.60 1.62
N LEU A 69 -4.89 2.66 1.30
CA LEU A 69 -5.94 2.66 0.29
C LEU A 69 -5.51 3.48 -0.93
N PRO A 70 -5.51 2.92 -2.14
CA PRO A 70 -5.27 3.69 -3.37
C PRO A 70 -6.29 4.83 -3.54
N ILE A 71 -5.80 6.03 -3.85
CA ILE A 71 -6.62 7.25 -3.80
C ILE A 71 -7.84 7.20 -4.73
N GLY A 72 -7.73 6.59 -5.91
CA GLY A 72 -8.80 6.50 -6.91
C GLY A 72 -10.01 5.65 -6.50
N LEU A 73 -9.84 4.81 -5.46
CA LEU A 73 -10.93 4.04 -4.85
C LEU A 73 -11.73 4.84 -3.81
N SER A 74 -11.29 6.06 -3.49
CA SER A 74 -11.94 6.94 -2.54
C SER A 74 -12.89 7.91 -3.24
N ARG A 75 -13.92 8.35 -2.51
CA ARG A 75 -14.80 9.46 -2.86
C ARG A 75 -14.99 10.34 -1.64
N ILE A 76 -14.60 11.59 -1.73
CA ILE A 76 -14.47 12.50 -0.60
C ILE A 76 -15.63 13.48 -0.57
N ASN A 77 -16.35 13.49 0.54
CA ASN A 77 -17.37 14.48 0.84
C ASN A 77 -16.87 15.42 1.95
N PHE A 78 -16.41 16.60 1.55
CA PHE A 78 -15.91 17.65 2.45
C PHE A 78 -16.99 18.21 3.37
N SER A 79 -18.23 18.36 2.88
CA SER A 79 -19.34 18.91 3.66
C SER A 79 -19.69 18.04 4.87
N GLU A 80 -19.58 16.71 4.71
CA GLU A 80 -19.86 15.75 5.76
C GLU A 80 -18.61 15.28 6.52
N LYS A 81 -17.41 15.68 6.07
CA LYS A 81 -16.12 15.17 6.54
C LYS A 81 -16.04 13.64 6.44
N ARG A 82 -16.48 13.10 5.30
CA ARG A 82 -16.55 11.66 5.02
C ARG A 82 -15.74 11.28 3.79
N VAL A 83 -15.15 10.09 3.84
CA VAL A 83 -14.56 9.41 2.68
C VAL A 83 -15.31 8.11 2.47
N TYR A 84 -15.87 7.92 1.28
CA TYR A 84 -16.52 6.69 0.85
C TYR A 84 -15.53 5.85 0.07
N VAL A 85 -15.46 4.55 0.38
CA VAL A 85 -14.57 3.61 -0.33
C VAL A 85 -15.41 2.68 -1.19
N LYS A 86 -15.11 2.64 -2.50
CA LYS A 86 -15.93 1.94 -3.50
C LYS A 86 -16.10 0.44 -3.20
N GLU A 87 -15.03 -0.24 -2.80
CA GLU A 87 -14.99 -1.70 -2.65
C GLU A 87 -14.31 -2.14 -1.35
N LEU A 88 -14.74 -1.59 -0.20
CA LEU A 88 -14.22 -1.98 1.11
C LEU A 88 -15.35 -2.42 2.04
N THR A 89 -15.41 -3.73 2.30
CA THR A 89 -16.23 -4.33 3.34
C THR A 89 -15.38 -4.62 4.57
N GLU A 90 -16.02 -4.84 5.72
CA GLU A 90 -15.32 -5.21 6.95
C GLU A 90 -14.49 -6.51 6.78
N GLU A 91 -15.03 -7.51 6.08
CA GLU A 91 -14.34 -8.78 5.82
C GLU A 91 -13.09 -8.57 4.95
N ASN A 92 -13.19 -7.76 3.90
CA ASN A 92 -12.04 -7.44 3.05
C ASN A 92 -11.00 -6.61 3.82
N ALA A 93 -11.46 -5.68 4.67
CA ALA A 93 -10.60 -4.83 5.49
C ALA A 93 -9.69 -5.65 6.43
N LYS A 94 -10.17 -6.79 6.94
CA LYS A 94 -9.37 -7.72 7.76
C LYS A 94 -8.21 -8.34 6.98
N ASN A 95 -8.38 -8.58 5.68
CA ASN A 95 -7.37 -9.22 4.83
C ASN A 95 -6.40 -8.24 4.17
N LEU A 96 -6.60 -6.93 4.32
CA LEU A 96 -5.70 -5.93 3.76
C LEU A 96 -4.29 -6.00 4.40
N PRO A 97 -3.24 -5.76 3.61
CA PRO A 97 -1.87 -5.61 4.13
C PRO A 97 -1.82 -4.55 5.21
N GLU A 98 -1.25 -4.90 6.36
CA GLU A 98 -1.06 -3.95 7.45
C GLU A 98 0.00 -2.91 7.08
N PHE A 99 -0.28 -1.66 7.40
CA PHE A 99 0.63 -0.54 7.33
C PHE A 99 1.13 -0.20 8.73
N ASN A 100 2.43 0.05 8.84
CA ASN A 100 3.07 0.56 10.05
C ASN A 100 3.99 1.72 9.68
N ASP A 101 4.09 2.72 10.55
CA ASP A 101 4.95 3.89 10.36
C ASP A 101 6.45 3.53 10.23
N ASP A 102 6.90 2.40 10.80
CA ASP A 102 8.27 1.89 10.66
C ASP A 102 8.50 1.08 9.36
N LEU A 103 7.42 0.77 8.63
CA LEU A 103 7.51 -0.01 7.40
C LEU A 103 8.02 0.86 6.25
N ARG A 104 9.10 0.42 5.61
CA ARG A 104 9.61 1.05 4.40
C ARG A 104 8.68 0.72 3.23
N ILE A 105 8.07 1.73 2.64
CA ILE A 105 7.16 1.59 1.51
C ILE A 105 7.99 1.44 0.23
N ASP A 106 8.45 0.22 -0.01
CA ASP A 106 9.15 -0.16 -1.24
C ASP A 106 8.18 -0.75 -2.28
N TYR A 107 8.67 -0.92 -3.50
CA TYR A 107 7.91 -1.44 -4.64
C TYR A 107 7.16 -2.74 -4.34
N ASP A 108 7.80 -3.70 -3.65
CA ASP A 108 7.18 -5.00 -3.38
C ASP A 108 5.96 -4.88 -2.45
N TYR A 109 5.99 -3.92 -1.50
CA TYR A 109 4.85 -3.66 -0.62
C TYR A 109 3.73 -2.94 -1.38
N GLU A 110 4.05 -1.96 -2.21
CA GLU A 110 3.07 -1.32 -3.09
C GLU A 110 2.43 -2.30 -4.07
N ASP A 111 3.21 -3.25 -4.60
CA ASP A 111 2.72 -4.34 -5.44
C ASP A 111 1.70 -5.22 -4.70
N LEU A 112 2.03 -5.65 -3.48
CA LEU A 112 1.13 -6.40 -2.61
C LEU A 112 -0.20 -5.65 -2.36
N VAL A 113 -0.12 -4.37 -1.98
CA VAL A 113 -1.30 -3.52 -1.75
C VAL A 113 -2.13 -3.42 -3.02
N ARG A 114 -1.51 -3.03 -4.13
CA ARG A 114 -2.18 -2.86 -5.42
C ARG A 114 -2.85 -4.13 -5.87
N ASN A 115 -2.17 -5.26 -5.73
CA ASN A 115 -2.67 -6.56 -6.12
C ASN A 115 -3.89 -6.98 -5.26
N THR A 116 -3.88 -6.64 -3.98
CA THR A 116 -5.04 -6.87 -3.08
C THR A 116 -6.29 -6.12 -3.55
N TYR A 117 -6.14 -4.88 -4.01
CA TYR A 117 -7.26 -4.08 -4.54
C TYR A 117 -7.58 -4.38 -6.01
N SER A 118 -6.63 -4.87 -6.79
CA SER A 118 -6.82 -5.24 -8.20
C SER A 118 -7.48 -6.62 -8.34
N MET A 119 -7.29 -7.49 -7.36
CA MET A 119 -7.74 -8.88 -7.36
C MET A 119 -8.38 -9.20 -6.00
N ASN A 120 -9.63 -8.75 -5.76
CA ASN A 120 -10.71 -9.55 -5.15
C ASN A 120 -12.03 -8.81 -4.93
N PRO A 121 -13.14 -9.59 -4.91
CA PRO A 121 -13.75 -9.82 -3.60
C PRO A 121 -13.56 -11.24 -3.01
N ALA A 122 -13.00 -12.23 -3.70
CA ALA A 122 -12.66 -13.54 -3.09
C ALA A 122 -11.67 -14.35 -3.96
N THR A 123 -10.48 -14.63 -3.44
CA THR A 123 -9.35 -15.48 -3.94
C THR A 123 -7.98 -14.79 -3.90
N TYR A 124 -7.31 -14.89 -2.76
CA TYR A 124 -5.86 -15.07 -2.76
C TYR A 124 -5.54 -16.26 -1.88
N SER A 125 -4.99 -17.31 -2.49
CA SER A 125 -4.30 -18.36 -1.75
C SER A 125 -3.01 -17.74 -1.25
N TYR A 126 -2.94 -17.57 0.07
CA TYR A 126 -1.74 -17.17 0.78
C TYR A 126 -0.65 -18.20 0.51
N VAL A 127 0.23 -17.94 -0.47
CA VAL A 127 1.50 -18.66 -0.57
C VAL A 127 2.41 -18.11 0.54
N ASN A 128 2.19 -18.61 1.75
CA ASN A 128 3.30 -18.76 2.69
C ASN A 128 4.46 -19.40 1.92
N PRO A 129 5.71 -18.92 2.04
CA PRO A 129 6.85 -19.72 1.63
C PRO A 129 6.79 -21.02 2.44
N VAL A 130 6.34 -22.10 1.80
CA VAL A 130 6.35 -23.43 2.38
C VAL A 130 7.81 -23.75 2.63
N VAL A 131 8.20 -23.78 3.91
CA VAL A 131 9.42 -24.48 4.32
C VAL A 131 9.24 -25.92 3.84
N PRO A 132 10.09 -26.43 2.93
CA PRO A 132 9.88 -27.77 2.39
C PRO A 132 9.94 -28.79 3.52
N ILE A 133 8.80 -29.42 3.80
CA ILE A 133 8.70 -30.53 4.74
C ILE A 133 9.30 -31.73 4.02
N VAL A 134 10.55 -32.06 4.35
CA VAL A 134 11.16 -33.31 3.90
C VAL A 134 10.36 -34.48 4.52
N PRO A 135 9.81 -35.42 3.73
CA PRO A 135 9.12 -36.56 4.28
C PRO A 135 10.15 -37.49 4.95
N TYR A 136 10.11 -37.59 6.28
CA TYR A 136 10.79 -38.66 7.00
C TYR A 136 10.16 -39.99 6.60
N SER A 137 10.86 -40.75 5.77
CA SER A 137 10.58 -42.17 5.58
C SER A 137 11.22 -42.95 6.73
N PRO A 138 10.47 -43.69 7.56
CA PRO A 138 11.07 -44.54 8.55
C PRO A 138 11.62 -45.80 7.86
N MET A 139 12.89 -46.11 8.15
CA MET A 139 13.58 -47.40 7.96
C MET A 139 14.30 -47.65 6.62
N ALA A 140 15.61 -47.36 6.63
CA ALA A 140 16.64 -48.32 6.22
C ALA A 140 17.93 -48.03 7.00
N ILE A 141 18.22 -48.86 8.00
CA ILE A 141 19.51 -48.89 8.72
C ILE A 141 20.50 -49.70 7.87
N ASN A 142 21.59 -49.05 7.42
CA ASN A 142 22.98 -49.54 7.29
C ASN A 142 23.71 -48.96 6.06
N GLN A 143 24.62 -48.00 6.27
CA GLN A 143 26.06 -48.19 6.06
C GLN A 143 26.83 -46.98 6.64
N VAL A 144 27.88 -47.31 7.37
CA VAL A 144 28.82 -46.45 8.09
C VAL A 144 29.58 -45.40 7.25
N ALA A 145 29.65 -44.19 7.80
CA ALA A 145 30.72 -43.17 7.77
C ALA A 145 31.62 -43.00 6.53
N ILE A 146 31.55 -41.82 5.87
CA ILE A 146 32.71 -41.06 5.36
C ILE A 146 32.38 -39.53 5.36
N LEU A 147 33.13 -38.79 6.18
CA LEU A 147 33.65 -37.41 6.07
C LEU A 147 32.89 -36.31 5.28
N ASN A 148 32.38 -35.33 6.04
CA ASN A 148 32.40 -33.87 5.82
C ASN A 148 32.56 -33.32 4.38
N GLU A 149 31.45 -32.88 3.78
CA GLU A 149 31.41 -31.71 2.88
C GLU A 149 30.12 -30.91 3.15
N PRO A 150 30.16 -29.57 3.32
CA PRO A 150 28.94 -28.78 3.46
C PRO A 150 28.23 -28.70 2.10
N MET A 151 27.15 -29.48 1.97
CA MET A 151 26.22 -29.38 0.85
C MET A 151 25.64 -27.97 0.80
N GLY A 152 25.93 -27.26 -0.29
CA GLY A 152 25.41 -25.93 -0.57
C GLY A 152 23.88 -25.90 -0.48
N VAL A 153 23.40 -24.88 0.21
CA VAL A 153 21.99 -24.48 0.21
C VAL A 153 21.58 -24.30 -1.25
N ASN A 154 20.75 -25.20 -1.78
CA ASN A 154 20.02 -24.98 -3.01
C ASN A 154 19.01 -23.88 -2.75
N LYS A 155 19.46 -22.62 -2.83
CA LYS A 155 18.62 -21.47 -3.10
C LYS A 155 17.91 -21.83 -4.42
N PRO A 156 16.57 -21.78 -4.50
CA PRO A 156 15.93 -21.78 -5.81
C PRO A 156 16.58 -20.64 -6.58
N CYS A 157 17.34 -20.99 -7.61
CA CYS A 157 17.90 -20.01 -8.53
C CYS A 157 16.69 -19.46 -9.28
N VAL A 158 16.14 -18.35 -8.78
CA VAL A 158 15.28 -17.50 -9.59
C VAL A 158 16.10 -17.22 -10.85
N SER A 159 15.54 -17.54 -12.00
CA SER A 159 16.24 -17.36 -13.26
C SER A 159 16.68 -15.90 -13.34
N SER A 160 17.91 -15.65 -13.76
CA SER A 160 18.45 -14.29 -13.92
C SER A 160 17.54 -13.42 -14.81
N GLU A 161 16.76 -14.05 -15.70
CA GLU A 161 15.75 -13.40 -16.54
C GLU A 161 14.53 -12.87 -15.76
N GLU A 162 14.07 -13.56 -14.70
CA GLU A 162 12.97 -13.08 -13.84
C GLU A 162 13.43 -11.96 -12.91
N GLU A 163 14.68 -12.04 -12.41
CA GLU A 163 15.27 -11.00 -11.59
C GLU A 163 15.53 -9.73 -12.41
N ASP A 164 16.05 -9.86 -13.64
CA ASP A 164 16.21 -8.74 -14.58
C ASP A 164 14.86 -8.08 -14.94
N LYS A 165 13.81 -8.88 -15.18
CA LYS A 165 12.46 -8.34 -15.45
C LYS A 165 11.86 -7.64 -14.24
N ALA A 166 12.06 -8.17 -13.03
CA ALA A 166 11.58 -7.52 -11.81
C ALA A 166 12.33 -6.20 -11.56
N VAL A 167 13.64 -6.17 -11.79
CA VAL A 167 14.47 -4.96 -11.68
C VAL A 167 14.03 -3.91 -12.71
N GLU A 168 13.76 -4.30 -13.95
CA GLU A 168 13.30 -3.37 -14.99
C GLU A 168 11.86 -2.89 -14.75
N ALA A 169 10.97 -3.77 -14.26
CA ALA A 169 9.62 -3.40 -13.85
C ALA A 169 9.63 -2.39 -12.71
N ARG A 170 10.53 -2.55 -11.73
CA ARG A 170 10.75 -1.59 -10.63
C ARG A 170 11.26 -0.24 -11.14
N ALA A 171 12.18 -0.25 -12.10
CA ALA A 171 12.76 0.97 -12.67
C ALA A 171 11.79 1.76 -13.57
N THR A 172 10.83 1.06 -14.20
CA THR A 172 9.90 1.63 -15.19
C THR A 172 8.47 1.80 -14.66
N TYR A 173 8.22 1.48 -13.38
CA TYR A 173 6.87 1.54 -12.82
C TYR A 173 6.27 2.93 -12.87
N ASN A 174 4.99 3.00 -13.26
CA ASN A 174 4.22 4.23 -13.31
C ASN A 174 2.76 3.96 -12.91
N TYR A 175 2.23 4.79 -12.00
CA TYR A 175 0.85 4.74 -11.52
C TYR A 175 -0.22 4.88 -12.62
N HIS A 176 0.15 5.44 -13.79
CA HIS A 176 -0.76 5.60 -14.93
C HIS A 176 -1.23 4.25 -15.53
N HIS A 177 -0.56 3.13 -15.20
CA HIS A 177 -1.01 1.80 -15.62
C HIS A 177 -2.28 1.33 -14.89
N TYR A 178 -2.61 1.93 -13.74
CA TYR A 178 -3.77 1.56 -12.92
C TYR A 178 -4.62 2.80 -12.61
N PRO A 179 -5.23 3.44 -13.63
CA PRO A 179 -5.98 4.67 -13.44
C PRO A 179 -7.14 4.49 -12.45
N ASN A 180 -7.78 3.32 -12.42
CA ASN A 180 -8.84 3.00 -11.46
C ASN A 180 -8.38 3.09 -9.99
N LEU A 181 -7.09 2.92 -9.72
CA LEU A 181 -6.53 2.95 -8.36
C LEU A 181 -5.94 4.30 -7.98
N TYR A 182 -5.43 5.06 -8.95
CA TYR A 182 -4.62 6.26 -8.66
C TYR A 182 -5.10 7.54 -9.35
N GLU A 183 -6.06 7.46 -10.26
CA GLU A 183 -6.59 8.65 -10.93
C GLU A 183 -7.56 9.41 -10.03
N ILE A 184 -7.27 10.70 -9.87
CA ILE A 184 -8.10 11.65 -9.15
C ILE A 184 -8.96 12.39 -10.17
N ASN A 185 -10.24 12.52 -9.86
CA ASN A 185 -11.20 13.25 -10.69
C ASN A 185 -11.99 14.27 -9.85
N ASP A 186 -12.52 15.30 -10.51
CA ASP A 186 -13.20 16.42 -9.84
C ASP A 186 -14.53 16.01 -9.16
N THR A 187 -15.12 14.88 -9.55
CA THR A 187 -16.39 14.39 -8.98
C THR A 187 -16.16 13.68 -7.65
N ASP A 188 -15.18 12.80 -7.60
CA ASP A 188 -14.86 12.00 -6.41
C ASP A 188 -13.93 12.76 -5.45
N HIS A 189 -13.15 13.73 -5.94
CA HIS A 189 -12.11 14.40 -5.15
C HIS A 189 -12.13 15.94 -5.36
N PRO A 190 -13.28 16.60 -5.18
CA PRO A 190 -13.36 18.05 -5.33
C PRO A 190 -12.47 18.65 -4.25
N ARG A 191 -11.29 19.20 -4.57
CA ARG A 191 -10.25 19.83 -3.72
C ARG A 191 -8.87 19.19 -3.83
N LEU A 192 -8.75 17.87 -4.03
CA LEU A 192 -7.41 17.24 -4.02
C LEU A 192 -6.54 17.73 -5.17
N LYS A 193 -7.12 17.98 -6.34
CA LYS A 193 -6.39 18.51 -7.49
C LYS A 193 -5.73 19.86 -7.21
N LEU A 194 -6.41 20.74 -6.47
CA LEU A 194 -5.84 22.04 -6.06
C LEU A 194 -4.69 21.86 -5.06
N GLN A 195 -4.77 20.83 -4.20
CA GLN A 195 -3.69 20.50 -3.28
C GLN A 195 -2.48 19.93 -4.02
N GLU A 196 -2.68 19.08 -5.03
CA GLU A 196 -1.60 18.60 -5.91
C GLU A 196 -0.91 19.76 -6.64
N GLU A 197 -1.67 20.74 -7.13
CA GLU A 197 -1.11 21.96 -7.74
C GLU A 197 -0.27 22.75 -6.73
N TRP A 198 -0.76 22.91 -5.50
CA TRP A 198 -0.01 23.56 -4.43
C TRP A 198 1.28 22.81 -4.10
N LEU A 199 1.21 21.48 -3.97
CA LEU A 199 2.37 20.63 -3.70
C LEU A 199 3.39 20.72 -4.85
N ALA A 200 2.93 20.71 -6.10
CA ALA A 200 3.77 20.86 -7.28
C ALA A 200 4.49 22.22 -7.31
N ALA A 201 3.79 23.30 -6.98
CA ALA A 201 4.37 24.64 -6.88
C ALA A 201 5.37 24.76 -5.71
N ASN A 202 5.18 23.99 -4.65
CA ASN A 202 5.99 24.03 -3.43
C ASN A 202 6.94 22.83 -3.28
N LYS A 203 7.28 22.13 -4.38
CA LYS A 203 8.18 20.95 -4.38
C LYS A 203 9.50 21.17 -3.64
N LYS A 204 10.03 22.39 -3.64
CA LYS A 204 11.27 22.73 -2.92
C LYS A 204 11.18 22.55 -1.41
N LEU A 205 9.98 22.58 -0.82
CA LEU A 205 9.78 22.44 0.62
C LEU A 205 10.01 21.01 1.12
N PHE A 206 9.89 20.02 0.24
CA PHE A 206 9.93 18.62 0.62
C PHE A 206 10.81 17.74 -0.26
N ARG A 207 11.51 18.35 -1.21
CA ARG A 207 12.59 17.69 -1.92
C ARG A 207 13.76 17.62 -0.96
N THR A 208 14.11 16.41 -0.51
CA THR A 208 15.30 16.22 0.31
C THR A 208 16.50 16.64 -0.53
N GLU A 209 17.18 17.73 -0.19
CA GLU A 209 18.47 18.04 -0.80
C GLU A 209 19.43 16.92 -0.38
N GLY A 210 19.71 16.00 -1.32
CA GLY A 210 20.66 14.91 -1.14
C GLY A 210 22.11 15.36 -1.22
#